data_AF-A0A1F5G358-F1
#
_entry.id   AF-A0A1F5G358-F1
#
_cell.length_a   1.000
_cell.length_b   1.000
_cell.length_c   1.000
_cell.angle_alpha   90.00
_cell.angle_beta   90.00
_cell.angle_gamma   90.00
#
_symmetry.space_group_name_H-M   'P 1'
#
loop_
_entity.id
_entity.type
_entity.pdbx_description
1 polymer ?
#
loop_
_entity_poly.entity_id
_entity_poly.type
_entity_poly.pdbx_seq_one_letter_code
_entity_poly.pdbx_strand_id
1 'polypeptide(L)'
;MRVLIILFIASLIITKSVSKPPVCDVRTSKQALLPRTHFEQTIDGRGQPVLVTRFFHNKIGFLGSEFGRCYFNIFDLNYLAKNIGLVGLIFWLYFLYQIVNMRKWLLVSMFLLIPLLPFFDLFPIIIPYSYKIIAITGGILFIFARKKTVESDSTDECERIHTFED
;
A
#
# COMPACT_ATOMS: atom_id res chain seq x y z
N MET A 1 -18.34 -1.54 25.28
CA MET A 1 -16.98 -2.13 25.26
C MET A 1 -16.31 -2.05 23.87
N ARG A 2 -16.97 -2.47 22.77
CA ARG A 2 -16.36 -2.47 21.41
C ARG A 2 -15.90 -1.09 20.91
N VAL A 3 -16.68 -0.04 21.17
CA VAL A 3 -16.32 1.35 20.83
C VAL A 3 -15.06 1.80 21.57
N LEU A 4 -14.90 1.41 22.85
CA LEU A 4 -13.69 1.71 23.62
C LEU A 4 -12.46 0.99 23.06
N ILE A 5 -12.61 -0.26 22.60
CA ILE A 5 -11.52 -1.01 21.95
C ILE A 5 -11.11 -0.35 20.63
N ILE A 6 -12.09 0.09 19.81
CA ILE A 6 -11.81 0.82 18.56
C ILE A 6 -11.07 2.13 18.84
N LEU A 7 -11.53 2.91 19.83
CA LEU A 7 -10.88 4.16 20.22
C LEU A 7 -9.45 3.93 20.74
N PHE A 8 -9.23 2.84 21.48
CA PHE A 8 -7.90 2.45 21.95
C PHE A 8 -6.97 2.04 20.81
N ILE A 9 -7.45 1.25 19.84
CA ILE A 9 -6.67 0.88 18.65
C ILE A 9 -6.36 2.13 17.81
N ALA A 10 -7.34 3.00 17.61
CA ALA A 10 -7.16 4.24 16.86
C ALA A 10 -6.14 5.17 17.53
N SER A 11 -6.17 5.31 18.86
CA SER A 11 -5.20 6.15 19.58
C SER A 11 -3.77 5.60 19.47
N LEU A 12 -3.59 4.28 19.54
CA LEU A 12 -2.29 3.62 19.34
C LEU A 12 -1.72 3.84 17.94
N ILE A 13 -2.56 3.88 16.90
CA ILE A 13 -2.14 4.10 15.50
C ILE A 13 -1.86 5.58 15.25
N ILE A 14 -2.71 6.48 15.77
CA ILE A 14 -2.60 7.92 15.53
C ILE A 14 -1.34 8.50 16.18
N THR A 15 -1.02 8.06 17.40
CA THR A 15 0.15 8.53 18.19
C THR A 15 1.50 8.17 17.58
N LYS A 16 1.56 7.26 16.61
CA LYS A 16 2.82 6.91 15.93
C LYS A 16 3.32 8.05 15.04
N SER A 17 4.63 8.25 15.07
CA SER A 17 5.33 9.31 14.34
C SER A 17 5.13 9.16 12.84
N VAL A 18 4.77 10.25 12.18
CA VAL A 18 4.71 10.33 10.72
C VAL A 18 6.14 10.46 10.21
N SER A 19 6.63 9.42 9.54
CA SER A 19 7.90 9.50 8.83
C SER A 19 7.67 10.11 7.45
N LYS A 20 8.60 10.97 7.01
CA LYS A 20 8.58 11.44 5.63
C LYS A 20 8.70 10.21 4.70
N PRO A 21 7.96 10.17 3.59
CA PRO A 21 8.14 9.10 2.61
C PRO A 21 9.60 9.06 2.15
N PRO A 22 10.13 7.87 1.84
CA PRO A 22 11.45 7.76 1.21
C PRO A 22 11.45 8.69 0.00
N VAL A 23 12.42 9.62 -0.03
CA VAL A 23 12.45 10.69 -1.03
C VAL A 23 12.59 10.06 -2.40
N CYS A 24 11.49 10.04 -3.15
CA CYS A 24 11.54 9.78 -4.58
C CYS A 24 11.99 11.09 -5.21
N ASP A 25 13.28 11.20 -5.53
CA ASP A 25 13.80 12.39 -6.18
C ASP A 25 13.48 12.33 -7.68
N VAL A 26 12.21 12.62 -8.01
CA VAL A 26 11.71 12.70 -9.38
C VAL A 26 12.50 13.74 -10.19
N ARG A 27 13.06 14.76 -9.52
CA ARG A 27 13.90 15.79 -10.13
C ARG A 27 15.27 15.22 -10.49
N THR A 28 15.93 14.47 -9.61
CA THR A 28 17.16 13.73 -9.93
C THR A 28 16.93 12.68 -11.01
N SER A 29 15.80 11.97 -10.98
CA SER A 29 15.42 11.04 -12.06
C SER A 29 15.21 11.77 -13.40
N LYS A 30 14.56 12.95 -13.40
CA LYS A 30 14.39 13.79 -14.60
C LYS A 30 15.71 14.43 -15.07
N GLN A 31 16.58 14.84 -14.16
CA GLN A 31 17.87 15.47 -14.44
C GLN A 31 18.92 14.46 -14.88
N ALA A 32 18.87 13.20 -14.42
CA ALA A 32 19.71 12.11 -14.90
C ALA A 32 19.35 11.66 -16.33
N LEU A 33 18.11 11.92 -16.77
CA LEU A 33 17.68 11.64 -18.14
C LEU A 33 18.32 12.59 -19.16
N LEU A 34 18.36 13.90 -18.88
CA LEU A 34 18.81 14.94 -19.82
C LEU A 34 20.24 14.75 -20.38
N PRO A 35 21.29 14.48 -19.58
CA PRO A 35 22.64 14.29 -20.10
C PRO A 35 22.81 12.93 -20.78
N ARG A 36 22.10 11.88 -20.33
CA ARG A 36 22.22 10.52 -20.90
C ARG A 36 21.39 10.28 -22.16
N THR A 37 20.42 11.15 -22.48
CA THR A 37 19.67 11.08 -23.74
C THR A 37 20.29 11.88 -24.88
N HIS A 38 21.23 12.79 -24.60
CA HIS A 38 21.75 13.73 -25.59
C HIS A 38 23.28 13.88 -25.66
N PHE A 39 24.06 13.50 -24.64
CA PHE A 39 25.48 13.89 -24.57
C PHE A 39 26.53 12.77 -24.50
N GLU A 40 26.19 11.53 -24.15
CA GLU A 40 27.15 10.41 -24.23
C GLU A 40 27.18 9.81 -25.65
N GLN A 41 28.02 10.38 -26.51
CA GLN A 41 28.44 9.74 -27.76
C GLN A 41 29.45 8.63 -27.46
N THR A 42 29.01 7.49 -26.89
CA THR A 42 29.82 6.27 -27.02
C THR A 42 29.72 5.79 -28.46
N ILE A 43 30.88 5.51 -29.05
CA ILE A 43 31.04 5.06 -30.44
C ILE A 43 30.60 3.60 -30.51
N ASP A 44 29.29 3.37 -30.58
CA ASP A 44 28.75 2.04 -30.88
C ASP A 44 28.84 1.81 -32.39
N GLY A 45 29.34 0.62 -32.77
CA GLY A 45 29.80 0.28 -34.11
C GLY A 45 28.89 0.68 -35.28
N ARG A 46 29.53 0.99 -36.42
CA ARG A 46 28.91 1.47 -37.66
C ARG A 46 27.66 0.65 -38.06
N GLY A 47 26.52 1.34 -38.19
CA GLY A 47 25.38 0.88 -38.98
C GLY A 47 24.11 0.50 -38.23
N GLN A 48 24.07 0.57 -36.89
CA GLN A 48 22.84 0.31 -36.14
C GLN A 48 22.01 1.59 -35.92
N PRO A 49 20.67 1.53 -35.99
CA PRO A 49 19.81 2.65 -35.59
C PRO A 49 19.88 2.86 -34.07
N VAL A 50 20.89 3.63 -33.65
CA VAL A 50 21.29 3.92 -32.25
C VAL A 50 20.13 4.44 -31.40
N LEU A 51 19.13 5.08 -32.02
CA LEU A 51 18.01 5.68 -31.33
C LEU A 51 17.09 4.64 -30.68
N VAL A 52 16.81 3.54 -31.37
CA VAL A 52 15.87 2.50 -30.91
C VAL A 52 16.56 1.62 -29.86
N THR A 53 17.77 1.16 -30.14
CA THR A 53 18.53 0.31 -29.22
C THR A 53 18.81 1.02 -27.89
N ARG A 54 19.16 2.32 -27.87
CA ARG A 54 19.36 3.05 -26.60
C ARG A 54 18.06 3.38 -25.85
N PHE A 55 16.98 3.69 -26.56
CA PHE A 55 15.68 3.96 -25.91
C PHE A 55 15.17 2.72 -25.18
N PHE A 56 15.32 1.54 -25.77
CA PHE A 56 14.86 0.28 -25.17
C PHE A 56 15.88 -0.37 -24.22
N HIS A 57 17.20 -0.25 -24.43
CA HIS A 57 18.19 -0.88 -23.52
C HIS A 57 18.50 -0.10 -22.24
N ASN A 58 18.48 1.23 -22.26
CA ASN A 58 18.97 2.01 -21.11
C ASN A 58 17.90 2.90 -20.48
N LYS A 59 16.91 3.35 -21.26
CA LYS A 59 15.98 4.41 -20.82
C LYS A 59 14.77 3.86 -20.06
N ILE A 60 14.09 2.86 -20.63
CA ILE A 60 12.92 2.22 -19.99
C ILE A 60 13.35 1.44 -18.75
N GLY A 61 14.51 0.77 -18.80
CA GLY A 61 15.06 0.05 -17.65
C GLY A 61 15.38 0.96 -16.46
N PHE A 62 16.02 2.11 -16.69
CA PHE A 62 16.36 3.07 -15.64
C PHE A 62 15.13 3.79 -15.06
N LEU A 63 14.21 4.24 -15.92
CA LEU A 63 12.94 4.82 -15.49
C LEU A 63 12.10 3.81 -14.71
N GLY A 64 12.02 2.57 -15.20
CA GLY A 64 11.33 1.47 -14.54
C GLY A 64 11.97 1.09 -13.21
N SER A 65 13.30 1.12 -13.10
CA SER A 65 14.00 0.80 -11.85
C SER A 65 13.81 1.87 -10.79
N GLU A 66 13.86 3.15 -11.15
CA GLU A 66 13.62 4.24 -10.19
C GLU A 66 12.13 4.37 -9.83
N PHE A 67 11.24 4.17 -10.82
CA PHE A 67 9.79 4.06 -10.56
C PHE A 67 9.50 2.90 -9.60
N GLY A 68 10.04 1.71 -9.90
CA GLY A 68 9.89 0.52 -9.09
C GLY A 68 10.43 0.71 -7.68
N ARG A 69 11.63 1.28 -7.53
CA ARG A 69 12.21 1.61 -6.21
C ARG A 69 11.29 2.52 -5.40
N CYS A 70 10.78 3.59 -6.00
CA CYS A 70 9.86 4.49 -5.33
C CYS A 70 8.55 3.79 -4.95
N TYR A 71 7.95 3.07 -5.91
CA TYR A 71 6.69 2.35 -5.75
C TYR A 71 6.76 1.29 -4.65
N PHE A 72 7.79 0.45 -4.66
CA PHE A 72 7.95 -0.64 -3.70
C PHE A 72 8.43 -0.16 -2.33
N ASN A 73 9.26 0.89 -2.24
CA ASN A 73 9.67 1.45 -0.93
C ASN A 73 8.50 2.04 -0.15
N ILE A 74 7.48 2.53 -0.84
CA ILE A 74 6.24 3.01 -0.23
C ILE A 74 5.47 1.84 0.43
N PHE A 75 5.60 0.63 -0.11
CA PHE A 75 5.04 -0.60 0.44
C PHE A 75 6.00 -1.41 1.33
N ASP A 76 7.19 -0.88 1.65
CA ASP A 76 8.15 -1.55 2.51
C ASP A 76 7.54 -1.76 3.91
N LEU A 77 7.52 -3.00 4.39
CA LEU A 77 7.01 -3.34 5.72
C LEU A 77 7.72 -2.55 6.81
N ASN A 78 9.00 -2.24 6.65
CA ASN A 78 9.73 -1.41 7.61
C ASN A 78 9.19 0.02 7.66
N TYR A 79 8.90 0.59 6.50
CA TYR A 79 8.31 1.91 6.38
C TYR A 79 6.88 1.95 6.95
N LEU A 80 6.05 0.95 6.64
CA LEU A 80 4.72 0.84 7.22
C LEU A 80 4.77 0.68 8.73
N ALA A 81 5.52 -0.29 9.25
CA ALA A 81 5.63 -0.54 10.69
C ALA A 81 6.10 0.71 11.47
N LYS A 82 6.96 1.54 10.89
CA LYS A 82 7.39 2.81 11.49
C LYS A 82 6.25 3.84 11.59
N ASN A 83 5.33 3.86 10.62
CA ASN A 83 4.23 4.84 10.55
C ASN A 83 2.97 4.42 11.31
N ILE A 84 2.60 3.14 11.28
CA ILE A 84 1.36 2.62 11.89
C ILE A 84 1.60 1.69 13.09
N GLY A 85 2.85 1.29 13.36
CA GLY A 85 3.20 0.34 14.40
C GLY A 85 2.88 -1.12 14.02
N LEU A 86 3.36 -2.07 14.82
CA LEU A 86 3.15 -3.51 14.60
C LEU A 86 1.65 -3.88 14.66
N VAL A 87 0.92 -3.32 15.63
CA VAL A 87 -0.53 -3.53 15.76
C VAL A 87 -1.29 -2.97 14.54
N GLY A 88 -0.93 -1.77 14.09
CA GLY A 88 -1.51 -1.18 12.89
C GLY A 88 -1.21 -1.99 11.64
N LEU A 89 0.01 -2.53 11.53
CA LEU A 89 0.42 -3.39 10.41
C LEU A 89 -0.44 -4.65 10.31
N ILE A 90 -0.75 -5.31 11.43
CA ILE A 90 -1.62 -6.48 11.45
C ILE A 90 -3.02 -6.13 10.91
N PHE A 91 -3.61 -5.03 11.36
CA PHE A 91 -4.94 -4.61 10.89
C PHE A 91 -4.92 -4.15 9.43
N TRP A 92 -3.83 -3.53 9.00
CA TRP A 92 -3.63 -3.13 7.62
C TRP A 92 -3.54 -4.35 6.68
N LEU A 93 -2.79 -5.39 7.07
CA LEU A 93 -2.73 -6.65 6.33
C LEU A 93 -4.09 -7.36 6.31
N TYR A 94 -4.80 -7.36 7.45
CA TYR A 94 -6.16 -7.90 7.53
C TYR A 94 -7.12 -7.20 6.58
N PHE A 95 -7.04 -5.87 6.47
CA PHE A 95 -7.83 -5.10 5.53
C PHE A 95 -7.56 -5.50 4.07
N LEU A 96 -6.28 -5.64 3.69
CA LEU A 96 -5.89 -6.08 2.35
C LEU A 96 -6.41 -7.48 2.03
N TYR A 97 -6.20 -8.42 2.94
CA TYR A 97 -6.71 -9.78 2.81
C TYR A 97 -8.22 -9.77 2.57
N GLN A 98 -8.95 -8.97 3.36
CA GLN A 98 -10.39 -8.92 3.27
C GLN A 98 -10.89 -8.27 1.97
N ILE A 99 -10.22 -7.23 1.45
CA ILE A 99 -10.59 -6.63 0.16
C ILE A 99 -10.44 -7.64 -0.98
N VAL A 100 -9.32 -8.38 -0.99
CA VAL A 100 -9.04 -9.40 -2.02
C VAL A 100 -10.10 -10.50 -1.94
N ASN A 101 -10.40 -10.98 -0.74
CA ASN A 101 -11.42 -12.01 -0.52
C ASN A 101 -12.83 -11.54 -0.93
N MET A 102 -13.18 -10.28 -0.66
CA MET A 102 -14.46 -9.68 -1.08
C MET A 102 -14.51 -9.32 -2.58
N ARG A 103 -13.45 -9.58 -3.37
CA ARG A 103 -13.33 -9.23 -4.80
C ARG A 103 -13.66 -7.75 -5.10
N LYS A 104 -13.37 -6.83 -4.16
CA LYS A 104 -13.60 -5.39 -4.36
C LYS A 104 -12.47 -4.75 -5.16
N TRP A 105 -12.37 -5.10 -6.44
CA TRP A 105 -11.30 -4.67 -7.35
C TRP A 105 -11.12 -3.14 -7.42
N LEU A 106 -12.19 -2.37 -7.24
CA LEU A 106 -12.11 -0.90 -7.21
C LEU A 106 -11.26 -0.39 -6.03
N LEU A 107 -11.41 -0.99 -4.85
CA LEU A 107 -10.60 -0.62 -3.67
C LEU A 107 -9.16 -1.11 -3.82
N VAL A 108 -8.95 -2.29 -4.41
CA VAL A 108 -7.61 -2.80 -4.74
C VAL A 108 -6.90 -1.83 -5.69
N SER A 109 -7.59 -1.37 -6.73
CA SER A 109 -7.07 -0.41 -7.70
C SER A 109 -6.72 0.93 -7.06
N MET A 110 -7.64 1.52 -6.28
CA MET A 110 -7.36 2.76 -5.55
C MET A 110 -6.15 2.63 -4.62
N PHE A 111 -6.01 1.49 -3.94
CA PHE A 111 -4.88 1.23 -3.06
C PHE A 111 -3.55 1.10 -3.83
N LEU A 112 -3.55 0.42 -4.99
CA LEU A 112 -2.38 0.30 -5.88
C LEU A 112 -1.98 1.64 -6.52
N LEU A 113 -2.91 2.61 -6.57
CA LEU A 113 -2.69 3.97 -7.10
C LEU A 113 -2.10 4.94 -6.07
N ILE A 114 -2.22 4.66 -4.76
CA ILE A 114 -1.66 5.52 -3.68
C ILE A 114 -0.15 5.80 -3.87
N PRO A 115 0.71 4.81 -4.18
CA PRO A 115 2.13 5.04 -4.41
C PRO A 115 2.47 5.80 -5.69
N LEU A 116 1.49 6.04 -6.57
CA LEU A 116 1.68 6.88 -7.75
C LEU A 116 1.51 8.37 -7.46
N LEU A 117 0.85 8.75 -6.36
CA LEU A 117 0.68 10.14 -5.93
C LEU A 117 1.99 10.96 -5.84
N PRO A 118 3.10 10.45 -5.26
CA PRO A 118 4.34 11.24 -5.15
C PRO A 118 5.00 11.55 -6.50
N PHE A 119 4.66 10.83 -7.59
CA PHE A 119 5.20 11.15 -8.92
C PHE A 119 4.64 12.44 -9.51
N PHE A 120 3.47 12.88 -9.04
CA PHE A 120 2.80 14.08 -9.51
C PHE A 120 3.10 15.31 -8.63
N ASP A 121 4.08 15.22 -7.72
CA ASP A 121 4.32 16.22 -6.65
C ASP A 121 3.07 16.50 -5.78
N LEU A 122 2.09 15.58 -5.81
CA LEU A 122 0.86 15.70 -5.04
C LEU A 122 1.11 15.19 -3.62
N PHE A 123 1.32 16.14 -2.71
CA PHE A 123 1.24 16.00 -1.25
C PHE A 123 1.86 14.70 -0.67
N PRO A 124 3.20 14.61 -0.57
CA PRO A 124 3.89 13.46 0.06
C PRO A 124 3.47 13.21 1.52
N ILE A 125 2.84 14.20 2.15
CA ILE A 125 2.27 14.13 3.49
C ILE A 125 1.04 13.20 3.52
N ILE A 126 0.26 13.07 2.45
CA ILE A 126 -1.00 12.29 2.44
C ILE A 126 -0.73 10.78 2.57
N ILE A 127 0.40 10.31 2.01
CA ILE A 127 0.77 8.88 1.99
C ILE A 127 0.73 8.25 3.40
N PRO A 128 1.47 8.75 4.41
CA PRO A 128 1.44 8.15 5.73
C PRO A 128 0.06 8.23 6.43
N TYR A 129 -0.74 9.27 6.17
CA TYR A 129 -2.11 9.36 6.70
C TYR A 129 -3.03 8.32 6.05
N SER A 130 -2.86 8.03 4.76
CA SER A 130 -3.64 7.00 4.07
C SER A 130 -3.47 5.63 4.74
N TYR A 131 -2.27 5.27 5.18
CA TYR A 131 -2.02 4.02 5.90
C TYR A 131 -2.67 3.96 7.26
N LYS A 132 -2.70 5.09 7.99
CA LYS A 132 -3.40 5.17 9.28
C LYS A 132 -4.90 4.94 9.11
N ILE A 133 -5.51 5.56 8.10
CA ILE A 133 -6.94 5.37 7.80
C ILE A 133 -7.21 3.89 7.48
N ILE A 134 -6.41 3.30 6.59
CA ILE A 134 -6.56 1.89 6.19
C ILE A 134 -6.45 0.95 7.41
N ALA A 135 -5.45 1.16 8.27
CA ALA A 135 -5.26 0.33 9.47
C ALA A 135 -6.44 0.46 10.45
N ILE A 136 -6.99 1.66 10.64
CA ILE A 136 -8.18 1.88 11.48
C ILE A 136 -9.40 1.19 10.87
N THR A 137 -9.62 1.34 9.56
CA THR A 137 -10.73 0.65 8.88
C THR A 137 -10.59 -0.87 8.97
N GLY A 138 -9.38 -1.40 8.86
CA GLY A 138 -9.08 -2.81 9.10
C GLY A 138 -9.43 -3.27 10.52
N GLY A 139 -9.06 -2.48 11.53
CA GLY A 139 -9.41 -2.76 12.93
C GLY A 139 -10.92 -2.74 13.19
N ILE A 140 -11.63 -1.78 12.59
CA ILE A 140 -13.10 -1.73 12.63
C ILE A 140 -13.68 -3.00 12.01
N LEU A 141 -13.28 -3.33 10.77
CA LEU A 141 -13.76 -4.52 10.08
C LEU A 141 -13.48 -5.81 10.85
N PHE A 142 -12.32 -5.92 11.52
CA PHE A 142 -11.97 -7.08 12.35
C PHE A 142 -12.96 -7.25 13.53
N ILE A 143 -13.26 -6.16 14.24
CA ILE A 143 -14.18 -6.19 15.39
C ILE A 143 -15.61 -6.50 14.95
N PHE A 144 -16.07 -5.95 13.82
CA PHE A 144 -17.40 -6.20 13.29
C PHE A 144 -17.55 -7.58 12.64
N ALA A 145 -16.50 -8.12 12.01
CA ALA A 145 -16.50 -9.46 11.45
C ALA A 145 -16.67 -10.53 12.53
N ARG A 146 -16.02 -10.36 13.70
CA ARG A 146 -16.22 -11.25 14.85
C ARG A 146 -17.64 -11.23 15.41
N LYS A 147 -18.40 -10.13 15.27
CA LYS A 147 -19.81 -10.13 15.69
C LYS A 147 -20.62 -11.13 14.89
N LYS A 148 -20.44 -11.16 13.56
CA LYS A 148 -21.21 -12.06 12.69
C LYS A 148 -20.97 -13.53 13.00
N THR A 149 -19.73 -13.92 13.30
CA THR A 149 -19.42 -15.30 13.68
C THR A 149 -19.99 -15.67 15.05
N VAL A 150 -19.93 -14.78 16.05
CA VAL A 150 -20.48 -15.05 17.39
C VAL A 150 -22.02 -15.08 17.40
N GLU A 151 -22.67 -14.23 16.58
CA GLU A 151 -24.13 -14.19 16.48
C GLU A 151 -24.66 -15.43 15.74
N SER A 152 -23.95 -15.89 14.70
CA SER A 152 -24.27 -17.14 13.97
C SER A 152 -24.13 -18.39 14.85
N ASP A 153 -23.08 -18.48 15.66
CA ASP A 153 -22.82 -19.62 16.55
C ASP A 153 -23.91 -19.75 17.64
N SER A 154 -24.39 -18.60 18.15
CA SER A 154 -25.48 -18.57 19.15
C SER A 154 -26.86 -18.92 18.60
N THR A 155 -27.08 -18.84 17.29
CA THR A 155 -28.38 -19.19 16.68
C THR A 155 -28.46 -20.69 16.38
N ASP A 156 -27.35 -21.32 15.99
CA ASP A 156 -27.25 -22.76 15.72
C ASP A 156 -27.29 -23.62 17.00
N GLU A 157 -27.00 -23.04 18.17
CA GLU A 157 -27.09 -23.74 19.46
C GLU A 157 -28.52 -23.78 20.02
N CYS A 158 -29.35 -22.77 19.76
CA CYS A 158 -30.77 -22.78 20.13
C CYS A 158 -31.61 -23.75 19.27
N GLU A 159 -31.26 -23.93 17.99
CA GLU A 159 -32.02 -24.82 17.09
C GLU A 159 -31.76 -26.32 17.41
N ARG A 160 -30.59 -26.65 17.99
CA ARG A 160 -30.26 -28.03 18.39
C ARG A 160 -30.92 -28.50 19.69
N ILE A 161 -31.37 -27.60 20.55
CA ILE A 161 -32.02 -27.98 21.83
C ILE A 161 -33.48 -28.40 21.60
N HIS A 162 -34.12 -27.91 20.54
CA HIS A 162 -35.52 -28.22 20.23
C HIS A 162 -35.74 -29.51 19.42
N THR A 163 -34.69 -30.20 18.98
CA THR A 163 -34.81 -31.46 18.20
C THR A 163 -34.55 -32.72 19.02
N PHE A 164 -34.43 -32.63 20.35
CA PHE A 164 -34.18 -33.78 21.24
C PHE A 164 -35.36 -34.12 22.18
N GLU A 165 -36.51 -33.48 22.00
CA GLU A 165 -37.79 -33.87 22.61
C GLU A 165 -38.78 -34.24 21.50
N ASP A 166 -38.60 -35.42 20.91
CA ASP A 166 -39.66 -36.22 20.26
C ASP A 166 -39.22 -37.70 20.20
#